data_AF-A0A7W5QJL1-F1
#
_entry.id   AF-A0A7W5QJL1-F1
#
_cell.length_a   1.000
_cell.length_b   1.000
_cell.length_c   1.000
_cell.angle_alpha   90.00
_cell.angle_beta   90.00
_cell.angle_gamma   90.00
#
_symmetry.space_group_name_H-M   'P 1'
#
loop_
_entity.id
_entity.type
_entity.pdbx_description
1 polymer ?
#
loop_
_entity_poly.entity_id
_entity_poly.type
_entity_poly.pdbx_seq_one_letter_code
_entity_poly.pdbx_strand_id
1 'polypeptide(L)'
;MTMKECQIEGTMAFAQRSAVEAALRDNRCNLSHAARQLRVGRTTLYRLIKRFEIEVEIMPRTQLPRLRAATQAPTSVRLVDGVWYLVRADSERA
;
A
#
# COMPACT_ATOMS: atom_id res chain seq x y z
N MET A 1 -20.88 -26.25 13.75
CA MET A 1 -19.96 -25.13 13.50
C MET A 1 -19.42 -24.64 14.84
N THR A 2 -18.11 -24.72 15.08
CA THR A 2 -17.49 -24.23 16.31
C THR A 2 -17.28 -22.72 16.19
N MET A 3 -17.83 -21.93 17.12
CA MET A 3 -17.58 -20.48 17.17
C MET A 3 -16.11 -20.21 17.51
N LYS A 4 -15.50 -19.19 16.89
CA LYS A 4 -14.11 -18.81 17.20
C LYS A 4 -14.07 -17.99 18.49
N GLU A 5 -13.02 -18.17 19.30
CA GLU A 5 -12.85 -17.42 20.56
C GLU A 5 -12.92 -15.90 20.37
N CYS A 6 -12.44 -15.37 19.25
CA CYS A 6 -12.50 -13.94 18.95
C CYS A 6 -13.93 -13.40 18.70
N GLN A 7 -14.92 -14.28 18.59
CA GLN A 7 -16.35 -13.95 18.44
C GLN A 7 -17.11 -14.08 19.76
N ILE A 8 -16.50 -14.67 20.80
CA ILE A 8 -17.12 -14.86 22.11
C ILE A 8 -16.82 -13.65 22.98
N GLU A 9 -17.86 -12.87 23.31
CA GLU A 9 -17.76 -11.70 24.18
C GLU A 9 -17.14 -12.06 25.55
N GLY A 10 -16.41 -11.11 26.14
CA GLY A 10 -15.74 -11.31 27.44
C GLY A 10 -14.43 -12.09 27.38
N THR A 11 -14.05 -12.67 26.23
CA THR A 11 -12.74 -13.29 26.06
C THR A 11 -11.65 -12.27 25.74
N MET A 12 -10.39 -12.60 26.06
CA MET A 12 -9.23 -11.80 25.66
C MET A 12 -9.14 -11.67 24.13
N ALA A 13 -9.47 -12.73 23.40
CA ALA A 13 -9.43 -12.73 21.94
C ALA A 13 -10.46 -11.75 21.34
N PHE A 14 -11.66 -11.68 21.91
CA PHE A 14 -12.67 -10.70 21.52
C PHE A 14 -12.22 -9.27 21.84
N ALA A 15 -11.67 -9.03 23.04
CA ALA A 15 -11.15 -7.72 23.41
C ALA A 15 -10.02 -7.26 22.47
N GLN A 16 -9.11 -8.17 22.11
CA GLN A 16 -8.05 -7.88 21.14
C GLN A 16 -8.61 -7.58 19.74
N ARG A 17 -9.57 -8.36 19.25
CA ARG A 17 -10.23 -8.12 17.96
C ARG A 17 -10.92 -6.75 17.94
N SER A 18 -11.70 -6.45 18.97
CA SER A 18 -12.42 -5.18 19.12
C SER A 18 -11.46 -3.98 19.15
N ALA A 19 -10.34 -4.09 19.87
CA ALA A 19 -9.32 -3.03 19.91
C ALA A 19 -8.69 -2.78 18.52
N VAL A 20 -8.40 -3.84 17.76
CA VAL A 20 -7.86 -3.72 16.39
C VAL A 20 -8.87 -3.08 15.46
N GLU A 21 -10.14 -3.48 15.51
CA GLU A 21 -11.22 -2.90 14.70
C GLU A 21 -11.44 -1.42 15.01
N ALA A 22 -11.47 -1.05 16.30
CA ALA A 22 -11.59 0.33 16.73
C ALA A 22 -10.43 1.19 16.21
N ALA A 23 -9.19 0.74 16.41
CA ALA A 23 -8.02 1.48 15.93
C ALA A 23 -7.99 1.61 14.40
N LEU A 24 -8.42 0.59 13.65
CA LEU A 24 -8.52 0.69 12.20
C LEU A 24 -9.59 1.69 11.77
N ARG A 25 -10.75 1.69 12.43
CA ARG A 25 -11.85 2.62 12.17
C ARG A 25 -11.44 4.07 12.46
N ASP A 26 -10.86 4.33 13.62
CA ASP A 26 -10.42 5.67 14.05
C ASP A 26 -9.40 6.28 13.08
N ASN A 27 -8.56 5.43 12.49
CA ASN A 27 -7.50 5.84 11.58
C ASN A 27 -7.88 5.70 10.10
N ARG A 28 -9.16 5.45 9.76
CA ARG A 28 -9.64 5.25 8.38
C ARG A 28 -8.78 4.24 7.60
N CYS A 29 -8.53 3.08 8.22
CA CYS A 29 -7.69 2.00 7.69
C CYS A 29 -6.21 2.37 7.46
N ASN A 30 -5.70 3.50 8.00
CA ASN A 30 -4.28 3.81 7.97
C ASN A 30 -3.50 2.92 8.94
N LEU A 31 -3.02 1.78 8.43
CA LEU A 31 -2.33 0.73 9.19
C LEU A 31 -1.13 1.23 9.99
N SER A 32 -0.41 2.24 9.50
CA SER A 32 0.76 2.78 10.22
C SER A 32 0.34 3.58 11.45
N HIS A 33 -0.74 4.35 11.35
CA HIS A 33 -1.27 5.08 12.50
C HIS A 33 -2.00 4.16 13.48
N ALA A 34 -2.78 3.20 12.99
CA ALA A 34 -3.44 2.20 13.83
C ALA A 34 -2.43 1.38 14.64
N ALA A 35 -1.32 0.92 14.03
CA ALA A 35 -0.26 0.22 14.73
C ALA A 35 0.38 1.08 15.83
N ARG A 36 0.58 2.38 15.57
CA ARG A 36 1.13 3.33 16.54
C ARG A 36 0.16 3.57 17.72
N GLN A 37 -1.13 3.71 17.45
CA GLN A 37 -2.17 3.85 18.47
C GLN A 37 -2.22 2.62 19.38
N LEU A 38 -2.16 1.42 18.80
CA LEU A 38 -2.13 0.15 19.53
C LEU A 38 -0.77 -0.16 20.19
N ARG A 39 0.26 0.66 19.95
CA ARG A 39 1.64 0.47 20.42
C ARG A 39 2.24 -0.88 20.05
N VAL A 40 1.94 -1.35 18.84
CA VAL A 40 2.50 -2.60 18.28
C VAL A 40 3.24 -2.33 16.97
N GLY A 41 4.13 -3.25 16.59
CA GLY A 41 4.75 -3.21 15.26
C GLY A 41 3.73 -3.47 14.15
N ARG A 42 3.95 -2.90 12.96
CA ARG A 42 3.09 -3.14 11.77
C ARG A 42 2.96 -4.62 11.43
N THR A 43 4.05 -5.38 11.54
CA THR A 43 4.04 -6.84 11.31
C THR A 43 3.14 -7.58 12.29
N THR A 44 3.05 -7.11 13.54
CA THR A 44 2.13 -7.65 14.53
C THR A 44 0.69 -7.27 14.21
N LEU A 45 0.43 -6.03 13.81
CA LEU A 45 -0.90 -5.62 13.35
C LEU A 45 -1.39 -6.46 12.17
N TYR A 46 -0.56 -6.70 11.14
CA TYR A 46 -0.91 -7.59 10.03
C TYR A 46 -1.24 -9.00 10.48
N ARG A 47 -0.46 -9.55 11.43
CA ARG A 47 -0.72 -10.88 12.00
C ARG A 47 -2.05 -10.93 12.75
N LEU A 48 -2.40 -9.89 13.51
CA LEU A 48 -3.67 -9.81 14.22
C LEU A 48 -4.87 -9.69 13.28
N ILE A 49 -4.76 -8.85 12.24
CA ILE A 49 -5.78 -8.73 11.19
C ILE A 49 -6.04 -10.09 10.53
N LYS A 50 -4.97 -10.80 10.15
CA LYS A 50 -5.09 -12.14 9.57
C LYS A 50 -5.66 -13.15 10.56
N ARG A 51 -5.21 -13.13 11.83
CA ARG A 51 -5.65 -14.06 12.89
C ARG A 51 -7.13 -13.91 13.20
N PHE A 52 -7.63 -12.68 13.23
CA PHE A 52 -9.02 -12.37 13.57
C PHE A 52 -9.93 -12.19 12.36
N GLU A 53 -9.41 -12.40 11.16
CA GLU A 53 -10.14 -12.28 9.89
C GLU A 53 -10.84 -10.93 9.76
N ILE A 54 -10.16 -9.85 10.17
CA ILE A 54 -10.71 -8.50 10.08
C ILE A 54 -10.62 -8.04 8.63
N GLU A 55 -11.76 -7.69 8.06
CA GLU A 55 -11.83 -7.11 6.73
C GLU A 55 -11.34 -5.66 6.78
N VAL A 56 -10.30 -5.37 5.98
CA VAL A 56 -9.78 -4.03 5.82
C VAL A 56 -9.85 -3.68 4.35
N GLU A 57 -10.74 -2.76 3.99
CA GLU A 57 -10.70 -2.11 2.68
C GLU A 57 -9.46 -1.23 2.64
N ILE A 58 -8.35 -1.82 2.23
CA ILE A 58 -7.16 -1.08 1.89
C ILE A 58 -7.47 -0.41 0.56
N MET A 59 -7.89 0.85 0.61
CA MET A 59 -7.95 1.69 -0.57
C MET A 59 -6.54 1.61 -1.19
N PRO A 60 -6.37 1.01 -2.38
CA PRO A 60 -5.05 0.88 -2.98
C PRO A 60 -4.55 2.31 -3.09
N ARG A 61 -3.47 2.63 -2.36
CA ARG A 61 -2.81 3.93 -2.47
C ARG A 61 -2.62 4.11 -3.96
N THR A 62 -3.37 5.07 -4.51
CA THR A 62 -3.41 5.34 -5.93
C THR A 62 -1.98 5.22 -6.42
N GLN A 63 -1.74 4.25 -7.30
CA GLN A 63 -0.52 4.24 -8.10
C GLN A 63 -0.63 5.46 -9.01
N LEU A 64 -0.58 6.66 -8.42
CA LEU A 64 -0.26 7.84 -9.16
C LEU A 64 1.14 7.51 -9.67
N PRO A 65 1.33 7.33 -10.99
CA PRO A 65 2.65 7.17 -11.54
C PRO A 65 3.43 8.34 -10.96
N ARG A 66 4.53 8.04 -10.27
CA ARG A 66 5.35 9.02 -9.56
C ARG A 66 5.38 10.28 -10.43
N LEU A 67 4.74 11.36 -9.97
CA LEU A 67 4.77 12.68 -10.61
C LEU A 67 6.18 13.28 -10.43
N ARG A 68 7.15 12.55 -10.96
CA ARG A 68 8.58 12.82 -11.07
C ARG A 68 9.07 12.09 -12.31
N ALA A 69 8.65 12.60 -13.46
CA ALA A 69 9.59 12.96 -14.50
C ALA A 69 8.93 14.08 -15.28
N ALA A 70 9.40 15.31 -15.06
CA ALA A 70 9.22 16.37 -16.02
C ALA A 70 9.64 15.84 -17.40
N THR A 71 8.73 15.90 -18.36
CA THR A 71 9.01 16.14 -19.78
C THR A 71 10.37 15.64 -20.30
N GLN A 72 10.59 14.33 -20.35
CA GLN A 72 11.60 13.80 -21.25
C GLN A 72 10.92 13.57 -22.59
N ALA A 73 11.19 14.47 -23.54
CA ALA A 73 10.79 14.32 -24.94
C ALA A 73 11.16 12.92 -25.43
N PRO A 74 10.32 12.27 -26.27
CA PRO A 74 10.61 10.95 -26.79
C PRO A 74 11.94 11.00 -27.52
N THR A 75 12.92 10.29 -26.98
CA THR A 75 14.24 10.19 -27.59
C THR A 75 14.27 8.86 -28.33
N SER A 76 14.33 8.91 -29.65
CA SER A 76 14.40 7.71 -30.49
C SER A 76 15.85 7.30 -30.69
N VAL A 77 16.10 6.01 -30.85
CA VAL A 77 17.44 5.48 -31.11
C VAL A 77 17.53 5.12 -32.58
N ARG A 78 18.55 5.63 -33.29
CA ARG A 78 18.85 5.28 -34.68
C ARG A 78 20.20 4.54 -34.77
N LEU A 79 20.25 3.47 -35.54
CA LEU A 79 21.50 2.78 -35.88
C LEU A 79 22.02 3.34 -37.20
N VAL A 80 23.24 3.90 -37.20
CA VAL A 80 23.91 4.40 -38.41
C VAL A 80 25.33 3.82 -38.42
N ASP A 81 25.67 3.10 -39.49
CA ASP A 81 26.99 2.48 -39.71
C ASP A 81 27.50 1.62 -38.52
N GLY A 82 26.59 0.87 -37.89
CA GLY A 82 26.93 -0.01 -36.76
C GLY A 82 27.09 0.70 -35.42
N VAL A 83 26.84 2.01 -35.35
CA VAL A 83 26.89 2.81 -34.13
C VAL A 83 25.50 3.33 -33.76
N TRP A 84 25.13 3.20 -32.49
CA TRP A 84 23.83 3.60 -31.97
C TRP A 84 23.83 5.07 -31.55
N TYR A 85 22.94 5.87 -32.14
CA TYR A 85 22.76 7.29 -31.85
C TYR A 85 21.42 7.56 -31.17
N LEU A 86 21.44 8.43 -30.16
CA LEU A 86 20.27 8.85 -29.39
C LEU A 86 19.76 10.20 -29.96
N VAL A 87 18.61 10.21 -30.63
CA VAL A 87 18.05 11.38 -31.34
C VAL A 87 16.85 11.94 -30.58
N ARG A 88 16.92 13.21 -30.18
CA ARG A 88 15.79 13.93 -29.55
C ARG A 88 14.81 14.40 -30.63
N ALA A 89 13.51 14.33 -30.35
CA ALA A 89 12.46 14.67 -31.33
C ALA A 89 12.45 16.14 -31.81
N ASP A 90 13.19 17.04 -31.17
CA ASP A 90 13.13 18.49 -31.47
C ASP A 90 14.08 18.96 -32.58
N SER A 91 14.87 18.07 -33.20
CA SER A 91 15.92 18.45 -34.17
C SER A 91 15.54 18.45 -35.65
N GLU A 92 14.26 18.26 -36.01
CA GLU A 92 13.79 18.36 -37.41
C GLU A 92 13.09 19.70 -37.69
N ARG A 93 13.79 20.83 -37.47
CA ARG A 93 13.48 22.13 -38.10
C ARG A 93 14.76 22.93 -38.36
N ALA A 94 15.35 22.72 -39.52
CA ALA A 94 16.10 23.71 -40.28
C ALA A 94 16.08 23.29 -41.76
#